data_AF-A0A7C8VMR0-F1
#
_entry.id   AF-A0A7C8VMR0-F1
#
_cell.length_a   1.000
_cell.length_b   1.000
_cell.length_c   1.000
_cell.angle_alpha   90.00
_cell.angle_beta   90.00
_cell.angle_gamma   90.00
#
_symmetry.space_group_name_H-M   'P 1'
#
loop_
_entity.id
_entity.type
_entity.pdbx_description
1 polymer ?
#
loop_
_entity_poly.entity_id
_entity_poly.type
_entity_poly.pdbx_seq_one_letter_code
_entity_poly.pdbx_strand_id
1 'polypeptide(L)'
;MRDGGDLERKLFFFGPQPVLSCCLHRPPVQAVFRYLVSGNPMNWIFQKQTLPYIFRGITFRPRPRYQIPAMATATAAALAVAKAGTTQCKVVLAATVAKTLFDEVQTTLKTLQRKPKLVGFLANDDPASRTYAEWTEKTCQQYGLEFELREVDKDELEQAVIAANEEDAVDGGIIYFPVFGTKQDQYLQQILDVSKDVEGLSHKYIFNMYQNIRFLDEAKTQKSILPCTPLAVIKILEYIGAYNKIIPYGNRLFGRTIAVINRSEVVGRPLAALLANDGASVYSVDINNIQHFTRGEGVKMHRHHAVDTDLKVEDVIPKCDVVITGVPSKGYKFPVELLKDGAICINFSSEENFGPEIMNKASIYVPAIGRVTIAILLRNLVRLCQYRQINSA
;
A
#
# COMPACT_ATOMS: atom_id res chain seq x y z
N MET A 1 -5.35 0.92 73.90
CA MET A 1 -3.96 0.73 74.36
C MET A 1 -3.17 0.35 73.11
N ARG A 2 -2.37 1.27 72.56
CA ARG A 2 -0.95 1.54 72.89
C ARG A 2 -0.02 0.40 72.42
N ASP A 3 1.11 0.58 71.73
CA ASP A 3 1.79 1.71 71.02
C ASP A 3 2.80 1.06 70.01
N GLY A 4 3.44 1.71 69.02
CA GLY A 4 3.34 3.08 68.49
C GLY A 4 4.66 3.56 67.83
N GLY A 5 4.63 3.96 66.54
CA GLY A 5 5.75 4.62 65.82
C GLY A 5 6.57 3.76 64.82
N ASP A 6 7.24 4.32 63.80
CA ASP A 6 7.13 5.69 63.25
C ASP A 6 7.70 5.80 61.81
N LEU A 7 7.58 6.98 61.19
CA LEU A 7 7.99 7.36 59.83
C LEU A 7 9.49 7.16 59.50
N GLU A 8 9.81 6.98 58.22
CA GLU A 8 10.78 7.90 57.58
C GLU A 8 10.48 8.16 56.09
N ARG A 9 10.50 9.44 55.69
CA ARG A 9 10.46 9.90 54.29
C ARG A 9 11.89 10.26 53.86
N LYS A 10 12.27 10.00 52.60
CA LYS A 10 13.45 10.64 51.99
C LYS A 10 13.10 11.39 50.72
N LEU A 11 12.80 12.68 50.88
CA LEU A 11 13.14 13.68 49.86
C LEU A 11 14.64 13.97 49.98
N PHE A 12 15.30 14.19 48.85
CA PHE A 12 16.52 15.01 48.80
C PHE A 12 16.45 15.97 47.62
N PHE A 13 16.60 17.26 47.93
CA PHE A 13 16.81 18.37 47.00
C PHE A 13 18.18 18.96 47.33
N PHE A 14 19.04 19.21 46.34
CA PHE A 14 19.99 20.33 46.23
C PHE A 14 20.83 20.14 44.94
N GLY A 15 20.95 21.19 44.11
CA GLY A 15 21.91 21.24 42.97
C GLY A 15 23.22 21.94 43.37
N PRO A 16 24.01 22.55 42.45
CA PRO A 16 23.90 22.63 40.98
C PRO A 16 25.18 22.15 40.24
N GLN A 17 25.42 22.63 39.00
CA GLN A 17 26.48 22.21 38.06
C GLN A 17 27.94 22.46 38.50
N PRO A 18 28.91 21.91 37.72
CA PRO A 18 29.88 22.80 37.06
C PRO A 18 29.97 22.64 35.52
N VAL A 19 30.65 23.60 34.89
CA VAL A 19 30.73 23.82 33.43
C VAL A 19 32.17 23.74 32.93
N LEU A 20 32.41 23.06 31.80
CA LEU A 20 33.57 23.26 30.90
C LEU A 20 33.07 22.93 29.47
N SER A 21 32.88 23.88 28.55
CA SER A 21 33.80 24.86 27.97
C SER A 21 34.92 24.23 27.12
N CYS A 22 34.71 24.21 25.81
CA CYS A 22 35.78 24.46 24.84
C CYS A 22 35.19 25.25 23.66
N CYS A 23 35.74 26.44 23.42
CA CYS A 23 35.29 27.37 22.39
C CYS A 23 35.91 27.05 21.03
N LEU A 24 35.23 27.42 19.93
CA LEU A 24 35.87 28.13 18.81
C LEU A 24 34.86 28.80 17.87
N HIS A 25 34.78 30.13 18.01
CA HIS A 25 34.53 31.16 17.00
C HIS A 25 33.48 30.97 15.87
N ARG A 26 32.36 31.68 16.08
CA ARG A 26 31.58 32.45 15.07
C ARG A 26 32.42 33.66 14.56
N PRO A 27 32.02 34.47 13.53
CA PRO A 27 30.71 35.17 13.49
C PRO A 27 30.15 35.44 12.04
N PRO A 28 29.37 36.51 11.71
CA PRO A 28 28.05 36.37 11.05
C PRO A 28 27.97 37.05 9.64
N VAL A 29 26.81 37.29 9.01
CA VAL A 29 26.06 38.58 9.09
C VAL A 29 24.72 38.54 8.31
N GLN A 30 23.68 39.10 8.94
CA GLN A 30 22.44 39.76 8.44
C GLN A 30 21.61 39.24 7.25
N ALA A 31 20.29 39.14 7.51
CA ALA A 31 19.25 39.42 6.53
C ALA A 31 18.98 40.94 6.43
N VAL A 32 18.63 41.42 5.23
CA VAL A 32 18.08 42.78 5.01
C VAL A 32 16.90 42.69 4.05
N PHE A 33 15.79 43.32 4.42
CA PHE A 33 14.59 43.49 3.59
C PHE A 33 14.43 44.98 3.25
N ARG A 34 14.36 45.39 1.97
CA ARG A 34 13.76 46.68 1.58
C ARG A 34 13.39 46.80 0.09
N TYR A 35 12.08 46.79 -0.14
CA TYR A 35 11.27 47.58 -1.09
C TYR A 35 11.86 48.28 -2.33
N LEU A 36 11.21 47.97 -3.48
CA LEU A 36 10.81 48.80 -4.64
C LEU A 36 11.78 49.80 -5.31
N VAL A 37 11.84 49.78 -6.66
CA VAL A 37 11.20 50.79 -7.56
C VAL A 37 11.33 50.39 -9.06
N SER A 38 10.32 50.77 -9.84
CA SER A 38 10.00 50.61 -11.28
C SER A 38 11.09 50.54 -12.38
N GLY A 39 10.73 49.96 -13.54
CA GLY A 39 11.23 50.38 -14.87
C GLY A 39 11.13 49.29 -15.97
N ASN A 40 10.42 49.56 -17.08
CA ASN A 40 10.18 48.60 -18.19
C ASN A 40 11.13 48.88 -19.41
N PRO A 41 11.07 48.20 -20.58
CA PRO A 41 12.27 47.74 -21.29
C PRO A 41 12.57 48.52 -22.60
N MET A 42 13.67 48.19 -23.29
CA MET A 42 13.92 48.70 -24.64
C MET A 42 14.64 47.70 -25.58
N ASN A 43 14.18 47.69 -26.84
CA ASN A 43 14.61 46.82 -27.94
C ASN A 43 16.05 47.06 -28.41
N TRP A 44 16.64 46.07 -29.08
CA TRP A 44 17.77 46.26 -30.00
C TRP A 44 17.45 45.73 -31.40
N ILE A 45 17.91 46.45 -32.42
CA ILE A 45 17.50 46.33 -33.83
C ILE A 45 18.63 45.76 -34.70
N PHE A 46 18.27 45.04 -35.76
CA PHE A 46 19.17 44.51 -36.79
C PHE A 46 20.02 45.59 -37.49
N GLN A 47 21.25 45.24 -37.89
CA GLN A 47 22.01 45.98 -38.90
C GLN A 47 22.59 45.02 -39.96
N LYS A 48 22.39 45.34 -41.23
CA LYS A 48 22.99 44.65 -42.39
C LYS A 48 24.24 45.41 -42.87
N GLN A 49 25.22 44.69 -43.42
CA GLN A 49 26.26 45.22 -44.30
C GLN A 49 26.37 44.39 -45.59
N THR A 50 26.88 44.99 -46.65
CA THR A 50 26.91 44.48 -48.04
C THR A 50 28.21 44.89 -48.75
N LEU A 51 28.45 44.30 -49.95
CA LEU A 51 29.41 44.65 -51.03
C LEU A 51 30.63 43.69 -51.19
N PRO A 52 31.37 43.66 -52.35
CA PRO A 52 30.93 43.09 -53.65
C PRO A 52 32.05 42.32 -54.44
N TYR A 53 31.97 42.27 -55.80
CA TYR A 53 32.90 41.71 -56.84
C TYR A 53 32.79 40.20 -57.20
N ILE A 54 33.18 39.70 -58.41
CA ILE A 54 32.88 40.04 -59.83
C ILE A 54 33.25 38.80 -60.74
N PHE A 55 32.58 38.62 -61.90
CA PHE A 55 32.84 37.72 -63.07
C PHE A 55 34.17 36.92 -63.20
N ARG A 56 34.26 35.70 -63.79
CA ARG A 56 33.88 35.28 -65.17
C ARG A 56 34.28 33.80 -65.43
N GLY A 57 33.65 33.10 -66.39
CA GLY A 57 34.23 31.88 -67.02
C GLY A 57 33.25 30.75 -67.37
N ILE A 58 33.11 30.42 -68.66
CA ILE A 58 32.31 29.29 -69.18
C ILE A 58 33.21 28.39 -70.03
N THR A 59 33.18 27.07 -69.82
CA THR A 59 33.58 26.06 -70.81
C THR A 59 32.62 24.87 -70.78
N PHE A 60 32.33 24.31 -71.95
CA PHE A 60 31.22 23.38 -72.20
C PHE A 60 31.75 22.09 -72.85
N ARG A 61 31.40 20.89 -72.33
CA ARG A 61 31.48 19.59 -73.05
C ARG A 61 30.41 18.60 -72.51
N PRO A 62 30.06 17.53 -73.26
CA PRO A 62 28.64 17.15 -73.42
C PRO A 62 28.11 16.00 -72.54
N ARG A 63 26.78 15.80 -72.63
CA ARG A 63 25.91 14.88 -71.86
C ARG A 63 26.19 13.38 -72.13
N PRO A 64 25.64 12.47 -71.28
CA PRO A 64 24.37 11.87 -71.68
C PRO A 64 23.30 11.67 -70.58
N ARG A 65 22.04 11.62 -71.05
CA ARG A 65 20.80 11.04 -70.47
C ARG A 65 20.21 11.58 -69.16
N TYR A 66 18.93 11.94 -69.29
CA TYR A 66 17.95 12.21 -68.24
C TYR A 66 17.66 10.98 -67.36
N GLN A 67 17.57 11.19 -66.05
CA GLN A 67 16.58 10.53 -65.18
C GLN A 67 16.07 11.56 -64.16
N ILE A 68 14.79 11.47 -63.80
CA ILE A 68 14.08 12.43 -62.95
C ILE A 68 14.40 12.09 -61.47
N PRO A 69 14.82 13.06 -60.62
CA PRO A 69 15.00 12.78 -59.20
C PRO A 69 13.63 12.57 -58.53
N ALA A 70 13.45 11.40 -57.92
CA ALA A 70 12.23 11.07 -57.18
C ALA A 70 12.16 11.82 -55.83
N MET A 71 10.96 12.26 -55.45
CA MET A 71 10.67 12.71 -54.08
C MET A 71 10.76 11.54 -53.10
N ALA A 72 11.66 11.58 -52.11
CA ALA A 72 11.61 10.70 -50.93
C ALA A 72 12.54 11.15 -49.77
N THR A 73 12.24 12.24 -49.07
CA THR A 73 12.93 12.62 -47.82
C THR A 73 11.97 13.17 -46.74
N ALA A 74 10.99 12.36 -46.34
CA ALA A 74 10.07 12.71 -45.24
C ALA A 74 9.72 11.54 -44.28
N THR A 75 10.34 10.37 -44.43
CA THR A 75 9.88 9.12 -43.78
C THR A 75 10.67 8.67 -42.56
N ALA A 76 11.81 9.31 -42.23
CA ALA A 76 12.62 8.93 -41.07
C ALA A 76 12.16 9.63 -39.76
N ALA A 77 11.88 10.93 -39.81
CA ALA A 77 11.46 11.69 -38.63
C ALA A 77 10.07 11.30 -38.12
N ALA A 78 9.13 11.00 -39.03
CA ALA A 78 7.79 10.53 -38.68
C ALA A 78 7.81 9.17 -37.95
N LEU A 79 8.68 8.24 -38.37
CA LEU A 79 8.86 6.95 -37.68
C LEU A 79 9.57 7.07 -36.32
N ALA A 80 10.42 8.10 -36.13
CA ALA A 80 11.08 8.34 -34.85
C ALA A 80 10.10 8.87 -33.78
N VAL A 81 9.14 9.71 -34.16
CA VAL A 81 8.09 10.21 -33.25
C VAL A 81 7.03 9.14 -32.96
N ALA A 82 6.75 8.23 -33.91
CA ALA A 82 5.89 7.07 -33.72
C ALA A 82 6.47 5.96 -32.81
N LYS A 83 7.62 6.21 -32.16
CA LYS A 83 8.27 5.29 -31.22
C LYS A 83 8.35 5.83 -29.78
N ALA A 84 7.45 6.75 -29.41
CA ALA A 84 7.03 6.88 -28.01
C ALA A 84 6.42 5.54 -27.60
N GLY A 85 7.13 4.78 -26.76
CA GLY A 85 6.89 3.35 -26.60
C GLY A 85 5.48 3.04 -26.09
N THR A 86 4.76 2.20 -26.83
CA THR A 86 3.65 1.40 -26.28
C THR A 86 4.18 0.63 -25.09
N THR A 87 3.88 1.10 -23.88
CA THR A 87 4.33 0.49 -22.64
C THR A 87 3.60 -0.84 -22.51
N GLN A 88 4.29 -1.95 -22.76
CA GLN A 88 3.66 -3.28 -22.70
C GLN A 88 3.32 -3.59 -21.24
N CYS A 89 2.04 -3.42 -20.88
CA CYS A 89 1.57 -3.67 -19.52
C CYS A 89 1.86 -5.11 -19.10
N LYS A 90 2.63 -5.27 -18.02
CA LYS A 90 2.95 -6.57 -17.43
C LYS A 90 1.83 -6.99 -16.47
N VAL A 91 1.04 -7.99 -16.85
CA VAL A 91 0.09 -8.61 -15.92
C VAL A 91 0.87 -9.46 -14.90
N VAL A 92 0.60 -9.25 -13.61
CA VAL A 92 1.16 -10.05 -12.50
C VAL A 92 0.02 -10.72 -11.76
N LEU A 93 0.01 -12.06 -11.79
CA LEU A 93 -1.01 -12.87 -11.13
C LEU A 93 -0.68 -13.09 -9.65
N ALA A 94 -1.71 -13.02 -8.79
CA ALA A 94 -1.61 -13.28 -7.36
C ALA A 94 -0.92 -14.62 -7.02
N ALA A 95 -1.11 -15.66 -7.84
CA ALA A 95 -0.50 -16.96 -7.64
C ALA A 95 1.04 -16.93 -7.61
N THR A 96 1.66 -16.09 -8.44
CA THR A 96 3.13 -15.97 -8.53
C THR A 96 3.71 -15.31 -7.27
N VAL A 97 2.99 -14.35 -6.69
CA VAL A 97 3.37 -13.66 -5.45
C VAL A 97 3.12 -14.55 -4.23
N ALA A 98 2.00 -15.27 -4.22
CA ALA A 98 1.59 -16.12 -3.11
C ALA A 98 2.56 -17.29 -2.85
N LYS A 99 3.28 -17.78 -3.88
CA LYS A 99 4.20 -18.93 -3.77
C LYS A 99 5.18 -18.80 -2.59
N THR A 100 5.91 -17.68 -2.50
CA THR A 100 6.93 -17.51 -1.44
C THR A 100 6.32 -17.43 -0.04
N LEU A 101 5.08 -16.94 0.08
CA LEU A 101 4.34 -16.90 1.33
C LEU A 101 3.87 -18.31 1.75
N PHE A 102 3.48 -19.15 0.80
CA PHE A 102 3.19 -20.56 1.09
C PHE A 102 4.44 -21.35 1.47
N ASP A 103 5.61 -21.04 0.90
CA ASP A 103 6.89 -21.63 1.30
C ASP A 103 7.26 -21.25 2.76
N GLU A 104 6.99 -20.00 3.17
CA GLU A 104 7.06 -19.58 4.59
C GLU A 104 6.10 -20.40 5.47
N VAL A 105 4.82 -20.54 5.07
CA VAL A 105 3.80 -21.33 5.80
C VAL A 105 4.25 -22.78 6.00
N GLN A 106 4.72 -23.44 4.94
CA GLN A 106 5.22 -24.82 5.00
C GLN A 106 6.43 -24.97 5.92
N THR A 107 7.31 -23.98 5.95
CA THR A 107 8.47 -23.96 6.85
C THR A 107 8.03 -23.81 8.29
N THR A 108 7.08 -22.91 8.58
CA THR A 108 6.53 -22.71 9.93
C THR A 108 5.73 -23.92 10.41
N LEU A 109 4.90 -24.52 9.56
CA LEU A 109 4.06 -25.68 9.88
C LEU A 109 4.87 -26.87 10.43
N LYS A 110 6.07 -27.10 9.89
CA LYS A 110 7.01 -28.14 10.36
C LYS A 110 7.53 -27.93 11.79
N THR A 111 7.38 -26.74 12.35
CA THR A 111 7.78 -26.41 13.74
C THR A 111 6.65 -26.61 14.75
N LEU A 112 5.41 -26.82 14.29
CA LEU A 112 4.24 -26.95 15.15
C LEU A 112 4.03 -28.41 15.59
N GLN A 113 3.60 -28.60 16.83
CA GLN A 113 3.37 -29.93 17.43
C GLN A 113 2.17 -30.67 16.82
N ARG A 114 1.16 -29.95 16.31
CA ARG A 114 -0.01 -30.50 15.63
C ARG A 114 -0.39 -29.63 14.42
N LYS A 115 -1.21 -30.19 13.53
CA LYS A 115 -1.81 -29.43 12.42
C LYS A 115 -2.71 -28.33 12.98
N PRO A 116 -2.61 -27.09 12.47
CA PRO A 116 -3.57 -26.04 12.79
C PRO A 116 -4.93 -26.31 12.13
N LYS A 117 -6.01 -26.06 12.88
CA LYS A 117 -7.39 -26.08 12.40
C LYS A 117 -7.93 -24.66 12.24
N LEU A 118 -8.28 -24.29 11.01
CA LEU A 118 -8.98 -23.05 10.69
C LEU A 118 -10.49 -23.32 10.62
N VAL A 119 -11.30 -22.52 11.31
CA VAL A 119 -12.76 -22.52 11.15
C VAL A 119 -13.18 -21.32 10.31
N GLY A 120 -13.92 -21.56 9.23
CA GLY A 120 -14.58 -20.52 8.45
C GLY A 120 -16.06 -20.43 8.80
N PHE A 121 -16.56 -19.22 9.01
CA PHE A 121 -17.98 -18.95 9.28
C PHE A 121 -18.62 -18.29 8.05
N LEU A 122 -19.50 -19.01 7.37
CA LEU A 122 -20.28 -18.50 6.25
C LEU A 122 -21.73 -18.31 6.70
N ALA A 123 -22.15 -17.05 6.73
CA ALA A 123 -23.49 -16.65 7.13
C ALA A 123 -24.12 -15.73 6.07
N ASN A 124 -23.87 -15.98 4.79
CA ASN A 124 -24.47 -15.24 3.69
C ASN A 124 -24.64 -16.13 2.45
N ASP A 125 -25.52 -15.68 1.55
CA ASP A 125 -25.80 -16.33 0.27
C ASP A 125 -24.97 -15.75 -0.89
N ASP A 126 -23.92 -14.96 -0.61
CA ASP A 126 -23.11 -14.35 -1.68
C ASP A 126 -22.25 -15.44 -2.36
N PRO A 127 -22.45 -15.69 -3.68
CA PRO A 127 -21.63 -16.65 -4.41
C PRO A 127 -20.13 -16.31 -4.35
N ALA A 128 -19.76 -15.03 -4.20
CA ALA A 128 -18.36 -14.63 -4.05
C ALA A 128 -17.78 -15.07 -2.69
N SER A 129 -18.51 -14.87 -1.59
CA SER A 129 -18.11 -15.36 -0.26
C SER A 129 -17.99 -16.89 -0.23
N ARG A 130 -18.98 -17.63 -0.77
CA ARG A 130 -18.91 -19.10 -0.87
C ARG A 130 -17.72 -19.57 -1.70
N THR A 131 -17.49 -18.98 -2.87
CA THR A 131 -16.34 -19.30 -3.73
C THR A 131 -15.01 -19.05 -3.01
N TYR A 132 -14.90 -17.96 -2.25
CA TYR A 132 -13.71 -17.65 -1.47
C TYR A 132 -13.51 -18.60 -0.27
N ALA A 133 -14.59 -19.07 0.35
CA ALA A 133 -14.54 -20.12 1.37
C ALA A 133 -14.01 -21.45 0.80
N GLU A 134 -14.54 -21.90 -0.34
CA GLU A 134 -14.04 -23.09 -1.04
C GLU A 134 -12.56 -22.98 -1.43
N TRP A 135 -12.11 -21.80 -1.89
CA TRP A 135 -10.70 -21.57 -2.19
C TRP A 135 -9.84 -21.60 -0.93
N THR A 136 -10.35 -21.11 0.20
CA THR A 136 -9.69 -21.18 1.50
C THR A 136 -9.53 -22.64 1.94
N GLU A 137 -10.61 -23.42 1.89
CA GLU A 137 -10.60 -24.86 2.18
C GLU A 137 -9.58 -25.62 1.32
N LYS A 138 -9.70 -25.52 0.00
CA LYS A 138 -8.82 -26.21 -0.97
C LYS A 138 -7.35 -25.83 -0.74
N THR A 139 -7.08 -24.58 -0.34
CA THR A 139 -5.72 -24.14 -0.01
C THR A 139 -5.24 -24.69 1.33
N CYS A 140 -6.08 -24.75 2.36
CA CYS A 140 -5.72 -25.39 3.65
C CYS A 140 -5.34 -26.86 3.44
N GLN A 141 -6.20 -27.62 2.75
CA GLN A 141 -5.98 -29.02 2.40
C GLN A 141 -4.69 -29.20 1.59
N GLN A 142 -4.47 -28.38 0.55
CA GLN A 142 -3.25 -28.40 -0.28
C GLN A 142 -1.96 -28.23 0.55
N TYR A 143 -1.99 -27.39 1.57
CA TYR A 143 -0.83 -27.08 2.41
C TYR A 143 -0.81 -27.84 3.75
N GLY A 144 -1.68 -28.85 3.93
CA GLY A 144 -1.65 -29.76 5.08
C GLY A 144 -2.19 -29.19 6.39
N LEU A 145 -3.01 -28.14 6.32
CA LEU A 145 -3.77 -27.60 7.45
C LEU A 145 -5.19 -28.18 7.46
N GLU A 146 -5.82 -28.19 8.62
CA GLU A 146 -7.22 -28.60 8.78
C GLU A 146 -8.15 -27.39 8.57
N PHE A 147 -9.29 -27.62 7.93
CA PHE A 147 -10.31 -26.60 7.68
C PHE A 147 -11.70 -27.15 7.97
N GLU A 148 -12.55 -26.34 8.58
CA GLU A 148 -13.95 -26.62 8.84
C GLU A 148 -14.79 -25.41 8.41
N LEU A 149 -15.77 -25.62 7.52
CA LEU A 149 -16.75 -24.60 7.17
C LEU A 149 -18.00 -24.77 8.04
N ARG A 150 -18.28 -23.76 8.87
CA ARG A 150 -19.55 -23.62 9.59
C ARG A 150 -20.46 -22.71 8.76
N GLU A 151 -21.40 -23.32 8.06
CA GLU A 151 -22.54 -22.61 7.48
C GLU A 151 -23.58 -22.43 8.59
N VAL A 152 -23.91 -21.18 8.91
CA VAL A 152 -24.77 -20.81 10.05
C VAL A 152 -25.71 -19.68 9.67
N ASP A 153 -26.88 -19.63 10.29
CA ASP A 153 -27.78 -18.50 10.13
C ASP A 153 -27.17 -17.22 10.72
N LYS A 154 -27.50 -16.07 10.12
CA LYS A 154 -26.93 -14.76 10.49
C LYS A 154 -27.11 -14.43 11.98
N ASP A 155 -28.25 -14.82 12.53
CA ASP A 155 -28.63 -14.55 13.92
C ASP A 155 -27.97 -15.53 14.91
N GLU A 156 -27.47 -16.69 14.43
CA GLU A 156 -26.75 -17.68 15.24
C GLU A 156 -25.22 -17.52 15.17
N LEU A 157 -24.70 -16.78 14.19
CA LEU A 157 -23.27 -16.58 13.93
C LEU A 157 -22.48 -16.15 15.19
N GLU A 158 -23.02 -15.23 15.98
CA GLU A 158 -22.38 -14.77 17.22
C GLU A 158 -22.12 -15.93 18.18
N GLN A 159 -23.12 -16.80 18.41
CA GLN A 159 -23.00 -17.95 19.30
C GLN A 159 -22.02 -18.99 18.74
N ALA A 160 -22.03 -19.21 17.42
CA ALA A 160 -21.09 -20.12 16.75
C ALA A 160 -19.62 -19.66 16.86
N VAL A 161 -19.36 -18.35 16.79
CA VAL A 161 -18.03 -17.76 16.98
C VAL A 161 -17.60 -17.83 18.45
N ILE A 162 -18.50 -17.55 19.40
CA ILE A 162 -18.22 -17.68 20.84
C ILE A 162 -17.84 -19.13 21.19
N ALA A 163 -18.61 -20.12 20.73
CA ALA A 163 -18.28 -21.53 20.94
C ALA A 163 -16.90 -21.91 20.39
N ALA A 164 -16.56 -21.44 19.18
CA ALA A 164 -15.25 -21.70 18.58
C ALA A 164 -14.07 -21.01 19.30
N ASN A 165 -14.32 -19.91 20.03
CA ASN A 165 -13.31 -19.30 20.90
C ASN A 165 -12.93 -20.22 22.06
N GLU A 166 -13.88 -21.00 22.59
CA GLU A 166 -13.66 -21.93 23.71
C GLU A 166 -13.10 -23.30 23.26
N GLU A 167 -13.22 -23.67 21.97
CA GLU A 167 -12.65 -24.92 21.44
C GLU A 167 -11.11 -24.89 21.36
N ASP A 168 -10.42 -25.64 22.22
CA ASP A 168 -8.94 -25.83 22.17
C ASP A 168 -8.42 -26.45 20.86
N ALA A 169 -9.30 -27.19 20.17
CA ALA A 169 -9.00 -27.79 18.87
C ALA A 169 -8.95 -26.73 17.73
N VAL A 170 -9.62 -25.59 17.90
CA VAL A 170 -9.66 -24.50 16.92
C VAL A 170 -8.46 -23.58 17.10
N ASP A 171 -7.75 -23.30 16.01
CA ASP A 171 -6.53 -22.49 16.03
C ASP A 171 -6.67 -21.10 15.45
N GLY A 172 -7.69 -20.91 14.62
CA GLY A 172 -8.06 -19.62 14.11
C GLY A 172 -9.45 -19.63 13.48
N GLY A 173 -10.03 -18.45 13.33
CA GLY A 173 -11.34 -18.21 12.73
C GLY A 173 -11.29 -17.18 11.60
N ILE A 174 -12.12 -17.35 10.58
CA ILE A 174 -12.43 -16.33 9.57
C ILE A 174 -13.95 -16.20 9.44
N ILE A 175 -14.47 -14.97 9.44
CA ILE A 175 -15.89 -14.67 9.19
C ILE A 175 -16.01 -14.12 7.77
N TYR A 176 -16.82 -14.74 6.91
CA TYR A 176 -17.01 -14.30 5.53
C TYR A 176 -18.01 -13.14 5.46
N PHE A 177 -17.50 -11.92 5.41
CA PHE A 177 -18.28 -10.68 5.24
C PHE A 177 -18.71 -10.46 3.78
N PRO A 178 -19.78 -9.70 3.52
CA PRO A 178 -20.69 -9.07 4.50
C PRO A 178 -21.69 -10.07 5.09
N VAL A 179 -22.08 -9.87 6.36
CA VAL A 179 -23.10 -10.70 7.03
C VAL A 179 -24.44 -9.95 7.04
N PHE A 180 -24.48 -8.85 7.78
CA PHE A 180 -25.61 -7.92 7.82
C PHE A 180 -25.38 -6.71 6.90
N GLY A 181 -24.13 -6.42 6.52
CA GLY A 181 -23.78 -5.26 5.69
C GLY A 181 -23.95 -3.91 6.40
N THR A 182 -24.05 -3.93 7.74
CA THR A 182 -24.19 -2.74 8.58
C THR A 182 -23.02 -2.64 9.58
N LYS A 183 -23.11 -1.72 10.56
CA LYS A 183 -22.15 -1.66 11.68
C LYS A 183 -22.10 -2.95 12.52
N GLN A 184 -23.11 -3.81 12.43
CA GLN A 184 -23.11 -5.12 13.11
C GLN A 184 -21.96 -6.02 12.63
N ASP A 185 -21.54 -5.91 11.37
CA ASP A 185 -20.37 -6.62 10.85
C ASP A 185 -19.07 -6.18 11.55
N GLN A 186 -18.96 -4.89 11.92
CA GLN A 186 -17.82 -4.39 12.72
C GLN A 186 -17.84 -4.88 14.16
N TYR A 187 -19.02 -5.16 14.72
CA TYR A 187 -19.17 -5.78 16.03
C TYR A 187 -18.77 -7.26 16.00
N LEU A 188 -19.27 -8.03 15.02
CA LEU A 188 -18.90 -9.45 14.81
C LEU A 188 -17.38 -9.65 14.71
N GLN A 189 -16.65 -8.73 14.05
CA GLN A 189 -15.19 -8.73 13.97
C GLN A 189 -14.47 -8.67 15.33
N GLN A 190 -15.15 -8.23 16.40
CA GLN A 190 -14.58 -8.13 17.76
C GLN A 190 -14.97 -9.31 18.66
N ILE A 191 -15.85 -10.20 18.21
CA ILE A 191 -16.29 -11.38 18.96
C ILE A 191 -15.28 -12.52 18.84
N LEU A 192 -14.65 -12.67 17.67
CA LEU A 192 -13.58 -13.65 17.47
C LEU A 192 -12.36 -13.29 18.33
N ASP A 193 -11.87 -14.27 19.10
CA ASP A 193 -10.75 -14.04 20.02
C ASP A 193 -9.49 -13.58 19.29
N VAL A 194 -8.75 -12.64 19.91
CA VAL A 194 -7.56 -12.04 19.32
C VAL A 194 -6.49 -13.09 18.99
N SER A 195 -6.34 -14.15 19.79
CA SER A 195 -5.38 -15.24 19.52
C SER A 195 -5.81 -16.21 18.41
N LYS A 196 -7.06 -16.09 17.94
CA LYS A 196 -7.67 -16.88 16.86
C LYS A 196 -8.04 -16.05 15.62
N ASP A 197 -8.04 -14.71 15.69
CA ASP A 197 -8.26 -13.83 14.53
C ASP A 197 -7.10 -13.89 13.53
N VAL A 198 -7.23 -14.71 12.48
CA VAL A 198 -6.19 -14.87 11.45
C VAL A 198 -6.21 -13.75 10.40
N GLU A 199 -7.33 -13.03 10.30
CA GLU A 199 -7.47 -11.92 9.35
C GLU A 199 -6.84 -10.63 9.88
N GLY A 200 -6.80 -10.44 11.20
CA GLY A 200 -6.26 -9.26 11.87
C GLY A 200 -7.26 -8.10 11.95
N LEU A 201 -8.57 -8.41 12.00
CA LEU A 201 -9.67 -7.43 12.05
C LEU A 201 -10.03 -6.97 13.47
N SER A 202 -9.55 -7.66 14.50
CA SER A 202 -9.67 -7.21 15.88
C SER A 202 -9.09 -5.81 16.06
N HIS A 203 -9.79 -4.98 16.83
CA HIS A 203 -9.39 -3.62 17.16
C HIS A 203 -7.97 -3.56 17.72
N LYS A 204 -7.52 -4.59 18.45
CA LYS A 204 -6.15 -4.68 18.98
C LYS A 204 -5.11 -4.63 17.85
N TYR A 205 -5.31 -5.37 16.76
CA TYR A 205 -4.39 -5.41 15.63
C TYR A 205 -4.47 -4.13 14.79
N ILE A 206 -5.69 -3.63 14.53
CA ILE A 206 -5.92 -2.37 13.82
C ILE A 206 -5.31 -1.17 14.58
N PHE A 207 -5.49 -1.10 15.89
CA PHE A 207 -4.90 -0.07 16.74
C PHE A 207 -3.37 -0.13 16.71
N ASN A 208 -2.79 -1.31 16.95
CA ASN A 208 -1.34 -1.50 16.92
C ASN A 208 -0.73 -1.09 15.57
N MET A 209 -1.37 -1.49 14.47
CA MET A 209 -1.00 -1.08 13.10
C MET A 209 -0.97 0.44 12.95
N TYR A 210 -2.04 1.14 13.34
CA TYR A 210 -2.09 2.60 13.22
C TYR A 210 -1.03 3.30 14.09
N GLN A 211 -0.74 2.78 15.28
CA GLN A 211 0.27 3.31 16.20
C GLN A 211 1.71 2.82 15.90
N ASN A 212 1.91 2.03 14.83
CA ASN A 212 3.18 1.36 14.50
C ASN A 212 3.75 0.44 15.60
N ILE A 213 2.91 -0.02 16.53
CA ILE A 213 3.26 -0.99 17.58
C ILE A 213 3.51 -2.36 16.93
N ARG A 214 4.70 -2.92 17.13
CA ARG A 214 5.16 -4.13 16.42
C ARG A 214 4.95 -5.43 17.19
N PHE A 215 4.69 -5.37 18.49
CA PHE A 215 4.58 -6.53 19.36
C PHE A 215 3.32 -6.43 20.24
N LEU A 216 2.78 -7.59 20.63
CA LEU A 216 1.64 -7.71 21.54
C LEU A 216 2.09 -7.71 23.01
N ASP A 217 3.34 -8.10 23.24
CA ASP A 217 3.98 -8.29 24.53
C ASP A 217 5.21 -7.38 24.71
N GLU A 218 5.56 -7.08 25.97
CA GLU A 218 6.74 -6.27 26.30
C GLU A 218 8.06 -7.01 26.02
N ALA A 219 8.05 -8.34 26.13
CA ALA A 219 9.20 -9.22 25.85
C ALA A 219 9.52 -9.35 24.35
N LYS A 220 8.69 -8.79 23.46
CA LYS A 220 8.85 -8.76 22.00
C LYS A 220 8.93 -10.15 21.35
N THR A 221 8.25 -11.12 21.94
CA THR A 221 8.14 -12.50 21.44
C THR A 221 7.01 -12.65 20.42
N GLN A 222 5.92 -11.92 20.59
CA GLN A 222 4.69 -12.02 19.81
C GLN A 222 4.51 -10.77 18.95
N LYS A 223 4.73 -10.87 17.64
CA LYS A 223 4.52 -9.74 16.72
C LYS A 223 3.04 -9.50 16.54
N SER A 224 2.62 -8.24 16.60
CA SER A 224 1.27 -7.86 16.18
C SER A 224 1.11 -8.23 14.71
N ILE A 225 0.13 -9.06 14.37
CA ILE A 225 -0.20 -9.31 12.98
C ILE A 225 -0.82 -8.05 12.36
N LEU A 226 -0.90 -8.05 11.03
CA LEU A 226 -1.50 -6.96 10.25
C LEU A 226 -2.66 -7.53 9.43
N PRO A 227 -3.69 -6.72 9.14
CA PRO A 227 -4.81 -7.10 8.29
C PRO A 227 -4.41 -7.79 7.00
N CYS A 228 -5.03 -8.94 6.72
CA CYS A 228 -4.69 -9.84 5.61
C CYS A 228 -4.64 -9.12 4.25
N THR A 229 -5.68 -8.35 3.92
CA THR A 229 -5.89 -7.71 2.62
C THR A 229 -4.97 -6.48 2.40
N PRO A 230 -4.86 -5.51 3.33
CA PRO A 230 -3.82 -4.48 3.26
C PRO A 230 -2.39 -5.04 3.15
N LEU A 231 -2.06 -6.09 3.91
CA LEU A 231 -0.74 -6.71 3.82
C LEU A 231 -0.51 -7.46 2.50
N ALA A 232 -1.56 -8.01 1.89
CA ALA A 232 -1.48 -8.64 0.56
C ALA A 232 -1.07 -7.62 -0.51
N VAL A 233 -1.69 -6.43 -0.50
CA VAL A 233 -1.31 -5.34 -1.41
C VAL A 233 0.15 -4.91 -1.18
N ILE A 234 0.59 -4.77 0.08
CA ILE A 234 2.00 -4.46 0.40
C ILE A 234 2.95 -5.54 -0.12
N LYS A 235 2.63 -6.83 0.06
CA LYS A 235 3.46 -7.94 -0.43
C LYS A 235 3.55 -7.98 -1.95
N ILE A 236 2.47 -7.61 -2.64
CA ILE A 236 2.45 -7.44 -4.10
C ILE A 236 3.33 -6.26 -4.52
N LEU A 237 3.24 -5.10 -3.84
CA LEU A 237 4.08 -3.93 -4.09
C LEU A 237 5.58 -4.20 -3.84
N GLU A 238 5.91 -4.98 -2.80
CA GLU A 238 7.28 -5.47 -2.55
C GLU A 238 7.78 -6.41 -3.66
N TYR A 239 6.92 -7.31 -4.15
CA TYR A 239 7.25 -8.28 -5.19
C TYR A 239 7.50 -7.61 -6.55
N ILE A 240 6.64 -6.68 -6.97
CA ILE A 240 6.76 -6.00 -8.27
C ILE A 240 7.82 -4.89 -8.30
N GLY A 241 8.48 -4.62 -7.17
CA GLY A 241 9.58 -3.64 -7.09
C GLY A 241 9.15 -2.18 -6.91
N ALA A 242 7.91 -1.93 -6.46
CA ALA A 242 7.48 -0.57 -6.12
C ALA A 242 8.23 -0.01 -4.90
N TYR A 243 8.55 -0.89 -3.94
CA TYR A 243 9.37 -0.62 -2.76
C TYR A 243 10.87 -0.50 -3.11
N ASN A 244 11.47 0.66 -2.85
CA ASN A 244 12.90 0.87 -3.06
C ASN A 244 13.71 0.23 -1.92
N LYS A 245 14.38 -0.90 -2.22
CA LYS A 245 15.17 -1.68 -1.25
C LYS A 245 16.47 -1.00 -0.81
N ILE A 246 16.91 0.07 -1.49
CA ILE A 246 18.09 0.88 -1.11
C ILE A 246 17.76 1.77 0.10
N ILE A 247 16.49 2.16 0.24
CA ILE A 247 16.03 3.02 1.35
C ILE A 247 15.81 2.16 2.61
N PRO A 248 16.12 2.65 3.82
CA PRO A 248 15.86 1.93 5.07
C PRO A 248 14.41 1.45 5.22
N TYR A 249 14.25 0.36 5.97
CA TYR A 249 12.93 -0.20 6.29
C TYR A 249 12.04 0.83 6.99
N GLY A 250 10.75 0.85 6.66
CA GLY A 250 9.82 1.88 7.13
C GLY A 250 9.96 3.23 6.43
N ASN A 251 10.71 3.34 5.31
CA ASN A 251 10.67 4.51 4.42
C ASN A 251 10.80 4.12 2.93
N ARG A 252 10.55 2.85 2.58
CA ARG A 252 10.83 2.27 1.25
C ARG A 252 9.93 2.75 0.13
N LEU A 253 8.80 3.38 0.46
CA LEU A 253 7.91 4.03 -0.51
C LEU A 253 8.14 5.54 -0.61
N PHE A 254 9.20 6.08 0.02
CA PHE A 254 9.51 7.50 -0.07
C PHE A 254 9.63 7.98 -1.52
N GLY A 255 8.96 9.09 -1.82
CA GLY A 255 8.87 9.66 -3.16
C GLY A 255 7.83 9.01 -4.08
N ARG A 256 7.09 7.96 -3.63
CA ARG A 256 5.94 7.42 -4.36
C ARG A 256 4.66 8.16 -4.01
N THR A 257 3.86 8.46 -5.02
CA THR A 257 2.48 8.94 -4.86
C THR A 257 1.50 7.82 -5.17
N ILE A 258 0.58 7.52 -4.27
CA ILE A 258 -0.34 6.37 -4.36
C ILE A 258 -1.78 6.86 -4.19
N ALA A 259 -2.72 6.39 -5.02
CA ALA A 259 -4.15 6.53 -4.75
C ALA A 259 -4.73 5.20 -4.25
N VAL A 260 -5.59 5.27 -3.24
CA VAL A 260 -6.41 4.14 -2.75
C VAL A 260 -7.88 4.49 -2.94
N ILE A 261 -8.53 3.84 -3.91
CA ILE A 261 -9.94 4.03 -4.29
C ILE A 261 -10.83 3.12 -3.46
N ASN A 262 -10.78 3.36 -2.14
CA ASN A 262 -11.57 2.74 -1.09
C ASN A 262 -11.15 3.41 0.23
N ARG A 263 -12.09 3.74 1.11
CA ARG A 263 -11.80 4.20 2.49
C ARG A 263 -12.60 3.44 3.56
N SER A 264 -12.87 2.15 3.30
CA SER A 264 -13.48 1.27 4.29
C SER A 264 -12.58 1.10 5.51
N GLU A 265 -13.20 0.86 6.65
CA GLU A 265 -12.50 0.57 7.91
C GLU A 265 -11.75 -0.76 7.89
N VAL A 266 -12.19 -1.71 7.06
CA VAL A 266 -11.64 -3.06 6.95
C VAL A 266 -10.37 -3.09 6.09
N VAL A 267 -10.32 -2.30 5.00
CA VAL A 267 -9.21 -2.37 4.02
C VAL A 267 -8.67 -0.99 3.62
N GLY A 268 -9.52 -0.08 3.13
CA GLY A 268 -9.05 1.15 2.49
C GLY A 268 -8.25 2.07 3.41
N ARG A 269 -8.81 2.39 4.59
CA ARG A 269 -8.15 3.25 5.58
C ARG A 269 -6.93 2.58 6.24
N PRO A 270 -6.97 1.29 6.64
CA PRO A 270 -5.78 0.53 7.04
C PRO A 270 -4.64 0.54 6.01
N LEU A 271 -4.96 0.31 4.73
CA LEU A 271 -3.99 0.28 3.65
C LEU A 271 -3.35 1.65 3.41
N ALA A 272 -4.16 2.72 3.36
CA ALA A 272 -3.64 4.08 3.18
C ALA A 272 -2.67 4.48 4.31
N ALA A 273 -3.01 4.15 5.56
CA ALA A 273 -2.15 4.38 6.72
C ALA A 273 -0.84 3.58 6.68
N LEU A 274 -0.87 2.30 6.30
CA LEU A 274 0.33 1.47 6.19
C LEU A 274 1.29 2.00 5.11
N LEU A 275 0.77 2.37 3.94
CA LEU A 275 1.56 2.92 2.84
C LEU A 275 2.19 4.27 3.22
N ALA A 276 1.44 5.15 3.89
CA ALA A 276 1.95 6.42 4.40
C ALA A 276 3.01 6.25 5.49
N ASN A 277 2.83 5.27 6.39
CA ASN A 277 3.83 4.90 7.39
C ASN A 277 5.14 4.38 6.77
N ASP A 278 5.07 3.72 5.60
CA ASP A 278 6.24 3.29 4.79
C ASP A 278 6.85 4.41 3.93
N GLY A 279 6.36 5.65 4.06
CA GLY A 279 6.91 6.86 3.45
C GLY A 279 6.23 7.34 2.17
N ALA A 280 5.14 6.69 1.72
CA ALA A 280 4.39 7.16 0.56
C ALA A 280 3.60 8.45 0.84
N SER A 281 3.35 9.21 -0.22
CA SER A 281 2.29 10.22 -0.28
C SER A 281 1.01 9.53 -0.76
N VAL A 282 -0.03 9.41 0.07
CA VAL A 282 -1.19 8.57 -0.23
C VAL A 282 -2.48 9.38 -0.28
N TYR A 283 -3.20 9.33 -1.39
CA TYR A 283 -4.55 9.89 -1.49
C TYR A 283 -5.58 8.78 -1.27
N SER A 284 -6.30 8.85 -0.15
CA SER A 284 -7.42 7.95 0.16
C SER A 284 -8.72 8.57 -0.35
N VAL A 285 -9.26 7.97 -1.40
CA VAL A 285 -10.46 8.41 -2.09
C VAL A 285 -11.67 7.67 -1.55
N ASP A 286 -12.72 8.42 -1.25
CA ASP A 286 -14.02 7.96 -0.81
C ASP A 286 -15.12 8.62 -1.65
N ILE A 287 -16.37 8.18 -1.49
CA ILE A 287 -17.53 8.71 -2.22
C ILE A 287 -17.72 10.21 -1.97
N ASN A 288 -17.35 10.69 -0.78
CA ASN A 288 -17.67 12.04 -0.32
C ASN A 288 -16.52 13.06 -0.50
N ASN A 289 -15.26 12.63 -0.32
CA ASN A 289 -14.08 13.50 -0.43
C ASN A 289 -12.78 12.70 -0.59
N ILE A 290 -11.67 13.40 -0.80
CA ILE A 290 -10.31 12.84 -0.81
C ILE A 290 -9.55 13.30 0.44
N GLN A 291 -8.87 12.36 1.10
CA GLN A 291 -7.94 12.63 2.18
C GLN A 291 -6.49 12.38 1.75
N HIS A 292 -5.59 13.28 2.12
CA HIS A 292 -4.16 13.11 1.94
C HIS A 292 -3.52 12.55 3.21
N PHE A 293 -3.01 11.33 3.10
CA PHE A 293 -2.30 10.59 4.12
C PHE A 293 -0.79 10.72 3.90
N THR A 294 -0.08 11.15 4.94
CA THR A 294 1.38 11.29 4.95
C THR A 294 1.98 10.64 6.20
N ARG A 295 3.30 10.45 6.18
CA ARG A 295 4.05 10.01 7.37
C ARG A 295 3.88 11.03 8.50
N GLY A 296 3.73 10.57 9.74
CA GLY A 296 3.75 11.45 10.92
C GLY A 296 5.07 12.19 11.07
N GLU A 297 5.00 13.49 11.41
CA GLU A 297 6.17 14.35 11.55
C GLU A 297 6.65 14.50 13.01
N GLY A 298 7.97 14.44 13.20
CA GLY A 298 8.61 14.65 14.49
C GLY A 298 8.59 13.43 15.44
N VAL A 299 9.17 13.62 16.63
CA VAL A 299 9.43 12.53 17.60
C VAL A 299 8.15 11.98 18.25
N LYS A 300 7.07 12.76 18.30
CA LYS A 300 5.82 12.39 18.99
C LYS A 300 4.75 11.76 18.07
N MET A 301 4.82 11.99 16.75
CA MET A 301 3.81 11.48 15.80
C MET A 301 4.23 10.12 15.25
N HIS A 302 4.04 9.05 16.03
CA HIS A 302 4.29 7.68 15.56
C HIS A 302 3.24 7.16 14.56
N ARG A 303 2.13 7.89 14.38
CA ARG A 303 1.02 7.57 13.48
C ARG A 303 1.09 8.43 12.21
N HIS A 304 0.60 7.90 11.08
CA HIS A 304 0.26 8.67 9.88
C HIS A 304 -0.54 9.95 10.19
N HIS A 305 -0.30 11.01 9.44
CA HIS A 305 -1.16 12.18 9.42
C HIS A 305 -2.17 12.03 8.27
N ALA A 306 -3.41 12.49 8.46
CA ALA A 306 -4.46 12.47 7.45
C ALA A 306 -5.19 13.80 7.45
N VAL A 307 -5.30 14.44 6.28
CA VAL A 307 -5.89 15.76 6.10
C VAL A 307 -6.94 15.69 5.00
N ASP A 308 -8.12 16.24 5.22
CA ASP A 308 -9.13 16.40 4.16
C ASP A 308 -8.63 17.39 3.09
N THR A 309 -8.97 17.14 1.83
CA THR A 309 -8.55 17.98 0.70
C THR A 309 -9.74 18.36 -0.18
N ASP A 310 -9.69 19.55 -0.77
CA ASP A 310 -10.66 20.01 -1.79
C ASP A 310 -10.36 19.44 -3.20
N LEU A 311 -9.40 18.52 -3.31
CA LEU A 311 -8.98 17.90 -4.56
C LEU A 311 -9.99 16.84 -5.01
N LYS A 312 -10.12 16.70 -6.33
CA LYS A 312 -10.93 15.65 -6.97
C LYS A 312 -10.06 14.55 -7.56
N VAL A 313 -10.71 13.49 -8.06
CA VAL A 313 -10.04 12.33 -8.66
C VAL A 313 -9.21 12.77 -9.88
N GLU A 314 -9.74 13.71 -10.66
CA GLU A 314 -9.10 14.32 -11.83
C GLU A 314 -7.82 15.09 -11.48
N ASP A 315 -7.75 15.70 -10.29
CA ASP A 315 -6.57 16.42 -9.82
C ASP A 315 -5.48 15.49 -9.28
N VAL A 316 -5.86 14.29 -8.82
CA VAL A 316 -5.01 13.39 -8.04
C VAL A 316 -4.41 12.28 -8.90
N ILE A 317 -5.25 11.55 -9.65
CA ILE A 317 -4.85 10.35 -10.39
C ILE A 317 -3.70 10.59 -11.39
N PRO A 318 -3.64 11.71 -12.15
CA PRO A 318 -2.52 12.00 -13.05
C PRO A 318 -1.15 12.14 -12.36
N LYS A 319 -1.13 12.33 -11.02
CA LYS A 319 0.09 12.46 -10.22
C LYS A 319 0.54 11.12 -9.60
N CYS A 320 -0.33 10.12 -9.54
CA CYS A 320 -0.08 8.86 -8.86
C CYS A 320 0.83 7.90 -9.68
N ASP A 321 1.84 7.35 -9.02
CA ASP A 321 2.67 6.25 -9.55
C ASP A 321 1.99 4.89 -9.39
N VAL A 322 1.10 4.78 -8.41
CA VAL A 322 0.35 3.56 -8.08
C VAL A 322 -1.11 3.92 -7.84
N VAL A 323 -2.03 3.16 -8.43
CA VAL A 323 -3.47 3.25 -8.17
C VAL A 323 -3.99 1.89 -7.70
N ILE A 324 -4.60 1.88 -6.53
CA ILE A 324 -5.13 0.67 -5.89
C ILE A 324 -6.63 0.85 -5.74
N THR A 325 -7.43 -0.01 -6.35
CA THR A 325 -8.90 0.07 -6.33
C THR A 325 -9.51 -1.12 -5.60
N GLY A 326 -10.67 -0.88 -4.96
CA GLY A 326 -11.38 -1.88 -4.18
C GLY A 326 -12.83 -1.52 -3.96
N VAL A 327 -13.52 -1.05 -4.99
CA VAL A 327 -14.92 -0.65 -4.92
C VAL A 327 -15.80 -1.90 -5.11
N PRO A 328 -16.64 -2.28 -4.13
CA PRO A 328 -17.49 -3.47 -4.19
C PRO A 328 -18.78 -3.19 -4.97
N SER A 329 -18.66 -2.83 -6.24
CA SER A 329 -19.79 -2.53 -7.12
C SER A 329 -19.54 -2.99 -8.55
N LYS A 330 -20.45 -3.83 -9.07
CA LYS A 330 -20.45 -4.35 -10.45
C LYS A 330 -20.50 -3.23 -11.51
N GLY A 331 -21.15 -2.12 -11.19
CA GLY A 331 -21.27 -0.96 -12.07
C GLY A 331 -20.08 0.00 -12.02
N TYR A 332 -19.13 -0.18 -11.09
CA TYR A 332 -17.98 0.71 -10.96
C TYR A 332 -16.87 0.31 -11.92
N LYS A 333 -16.51 1.24 -12.82
CA LYS A 333 -15.29 1.17 -13.63
C LYS A 333 -14.47 2.43 -13.38
N PHE A 334 -13.18 2.23 -13.14
CA PHE A 334 -12.22 3.29 -12.88
C PHE A 334 -11.88 4.04 -14.19
N PRO A 335 -11.83 5.40 -14.20
CA PRO A 335 -11.47 6.19 -15.37
C PRO A 335 -9.97 6.07 -15.71
N VAL A 336 -9.63 5.04 -16.51
CA VAL A 336 -8.26 4.70 -16.92
C VAL A 336 -7.56 5.83 -17.69
N GLU A 337 -8.32 6.67 -18.39
CA GLU A 337 -7.83 7.84 -19.12
C GLU A 337 -7.11 8.87 -18.23
N LEU A 338 -7.46 8.93 -16.93
CA LEU A 338 -6.79 9.81 -15.96
C LEU A 338 -5.44 9.29 -15.50
N LEU A 339 -5.10 8.02 -15.78
CA LEU A 339 -3.84 7.42 -15.33
C LEU A 339 -2.63 8.08 -16.00
N LYS A 340 -1.65 8.36 -15.14
CA LYS A 340 -0.26 8.58 -15.50
C LYS A 340 0.27 7.38 -16.30
N ASP A 341 0.89 7.64 -17.45
CA ASP A 341 1.48 6.57 -18.26
C ASP A 341 2.56 5.83 -17.47
N GLY A 342 2.50 4.50 -17.48
CA GLY A 342 3.39 3.64 -16.71
C GLY A 342 3.02 3.48 -15.23
N ALA A 343 1.84 3.93 -14.78
CA ALA A 343 1.35 3.68 -13.43
C ALA A 343 1.24 2.16 -13.11
N ILE A 344 1.36 1.80 -11.83
CA ILE A 344 1.10 0.46 -11.33
C ILE A 344 -0.36 0.38 -10.86
N CYS A 345 -1.12 -0.59 -11.34
CA CYS A 345 -2.55 -0.71 -11.03
C CYS A 345 -2.86 -2.04 -10.34
N ILE A 346 -3.58 -1.99 -9.21
CA ILE A 346 -3.94 -3.17 -8.40
C ILE A 346 -5.44 -3.13 -8.08
N ASN A 347 -6.16 -4.19 -8.41
CA ASN A 347 -7.54 -4.38 -7.97
C ASN A 347 -7.60 -5.38 -6.81
N PHE A 348 -8.23 -4.99 -5.69
CA PHE A 348 -8.54 -5.87 -4.57
C PHE A 348 -10.04 -6.13 -4.35
N SER A 349 -10.91 -5.53 -5.16
CA SER A 349 -12.33 -5.87 -5.14
C SER A 349 -12.54 -7.30 -5.67
N SER A 350 -13.62 -7.94 -5.24
CA SER A 350 -14.18 -9.12 -5.93
C SER A 350 -14.67 -8.77 -7.34
N GLU A 351 -15.05 -7.51 -7.55
CA GLU A 351 -15.50 -6.98 -8.83
C GLU A 351 -14.33 -6.46 -9.68
N GLU A 352 -14.47 -6.55 -10.99
CA GLU A 352 -13.46 -6.03 -11.92
C GLU A 352 -13.59 -4.50 -12.04
N ASN A 353 -12.81 -3.74 -11.26
CA ASN A 353 -12.89 -2.28 -11.26
C ASN A 353 -12.16 -1.58 -12.42
N PHE A 354 -11.21 -2.22 -13.11
CA PHE A 354 -10.54 -1.66 -14.29
C PHE A 354 -11.13 -2.26 -15.57
N GLY A 355 -11.28 -1.49 -16.64
CA GLY A 355 -11.59 -2.04 -17.95
C GLY A 355 -10.34 -2.53 -18.69
N PRO A 356 -10.50 -3.22 -19.83
CA PRO A 356 -9.39 -3.79 -20.61
C PRO A 356 -8.39 -2.74 -21.13
N GLU A 357 -8.82 -1.48 -21.27
CA GLU A 357 -7.99 -0.34 -21.68
C GLU A 357 -6.84 -0.03 -20.71
N ILE A 358 -6.88 -0.56 -19.47
CA ILE A 358 -5.77 -0.50 -18.50
C ILE A 358 -4.44 -0.99 -19.07
N MET A 359 -4.51 -1.97 -19.99
CA MET A 359 -3.36 -2.59 -20.64
C MET A 359 -2.56 -1.64 -21.54
N ASN A 360 -3.15 -0.50 -21.93
CA ASN A 360 -2.49 0.52 -22.75
C ASN A 360 -1.81 1.63 -21.92
N LYS A 361 -2.11 1.69 -20.61
CA LYS A 361 -1.72 2.78 -19.70
C LYS A 361 -0.79 2.33 -18.59
N ALA A 362 -1.08 1.21 -17.94
CA ALA A 362 -0.31 0.72 -16.81
C ALA A 362 1.03 0.10 -17.26
N SER A 363 2.07 0.23 -16.44
CA SER A 363 3.30 -0.57 -16.61
C SER A 363 3.13 -1.98 -16.05
N ILE A 364 2.37 -2.10 -14.95
CA ILE A 364 2.09 -3.35 -14.25
C ILE A 364 0.62 -3.35 -13.83
N TYR A 365 -0.09 -4.44 -14.12
CA TYR A 365 -1.48 -4.64 -13.70
C TYR A 365 -1.62 -5.92 -12.87
N VAL A 366 -2.30 -5.82 -11.72
CA VAL A 366 -2.66 -6.94 -10.84
C VAL A 366 -4.19 -7.01 -10.77
N PRO A 367 -4.85 -7.94 -11.49
CA PRO A 367 -6.31 -7.94 -11.65
C PRO A 367 -7.08 -8.42 -10.41
N ALA A 368 -6.44 -9.20 -9.55
CA ALA A 368 -7.01 -9.69 -8.30
C ALA A 368 -5.88 -10.05 -7.32
N ILE A 369 -6.15 -9.98 -6.02
CA ILE A 369 -5.16 -10.30 -4.96
C ILE A 369 -5.50 -11.52 -4.09
N GLY A 370 -6.70 -12.09 -4.19
CA GLY A 370 -7.26 -13.02 -3.19
C GLY A 370 -6.36 -14.21 -2.82
N ARG A 371 -5.58 -14.77 -3.76
CA ARG A 371 -4.65 -15.87 -3.45
C ARG A 371 -3.46 -15.44 -2.58
N VAL A 372 -3.04 -14.17 -2.62
CA VAL A 372 -2.06 -13.59 -1.69
C VAL A 372 -2.71 -13.35 -0.33
N THR A 373 -3.97 -12.93 -0.28
CA THR A 373 -4.75 -12.79 0.96
C THR A 373 -4.85 -14.12 1.71
N ILE A 374 -5.23 -15.22 1.03
CA ILE A 374 -5.26 -16.57 1.63
C ILE A 374 -3.87 -16.99 2.10
N ALA A 375 -2.81 -16.75 1.33
CA ALA A 375 -1.44 -17.08 1.75
C ALA A 375 -1.01 -16.33 3.03
N ILE A 376 -1.43 -15.06 3.18
CA ILE A 376 -1.17 -14.26 4.39
C ILE A 376 -2.01 -14.74 5.56
N LEU A 377 -3.28 -15.10 5.33
CA LEU A 377 -4.17 -15.66 6.34
C LEU A 377 -3.56 -16.93 6.94
N LEU A 378 -3.12 -17.89 6.11
CA LEU A 378 -2.44 -19.10 6.59
C LEU A 378 -1.11 -18.78 7.29
N ARG A 379 -0.37 -17.76 6.84
CA ARG A 379 0.86 -17.30 7.50
C ARG A 379 0.59 -16.57 8.83
N ASN A 380 -0.60 -16.01 9.03
CA ASN A 380 -1.04 -15.47 10.31
C ASN A 380 -1.47 -16.63 11.24
N LEU A 381 -2.25 -17.59 10.76
CA LEU A 381 -2.65 -18.80 11.50
C LEU A 381 -1.46 -19.55 12.11
N VAL A 382 -0.49 -19.97 11.30
CA VAL A 382 0.68 -20.71 11.81
C VAL A 382 1.49 -19.88 12.82
N ARG A 383 1.48 -18.55 12.71
CA ARG A 383 2.14 -17.63 13.62
C ARG A 383 1.40 -17.50 14.96
N LEU A 384 0.07 -17.46 14.95
CA LEU A 384 -0.75 -17.47 16.17
C LEU A 384 -0.60 -18.80 16.92
N CYS A 385 -0.49 -19.93 16.19
CA CYS A 385 -0.14 -21.23 16.78
C CYS A 385 1.23 -21.22 17.47
N GLN A 386 2.25 -20.62 16.84
CA GLN A 386 3.57 -20.46 17.48
C GLN A 386 3.49 -19.63 18.76
N TYR A 387 2.68 -18.56 18.78
CA TYR A 387 2.52 -17.71 19.97
C TYR A 387 1.81 -18.43 21.11
N ARG A 388 0.78 -19.22 20.82
CA ARG A 388 0.14 -20.08 21.85
C ARG A 388 1.12 -21.14 22.36
N GLN A 389 1.95 -21.75 21.52
CA GLN A 389 3.01 -22.67 21.98
C GLN A 389 4.05 -22.00 22.87
N ILE A 390 4.45 -20.75 22.58
CA ILE A 390 5.38 -19.97 23.43
C ILE A 390 4.75 -19.62 24.79
N ASN A 391 3.46 -19.31 24.82
CA ASN A 391 2.75 -18.96 26.07
C ASN A 391 2.42 -20.18 26.94
N SER A 392 2.48 -21.39 26.39
CA SER A 392 2.21 -22.66 27.08
C SER A 392 3.48 -23.43 27.51
N ALA A 393 4.66 -22.86 27.28
CA ALA A 393 5.97 -23.45 27.56
C ALA A 393 6.74 -22.67 28.62
#